data_AF-A0A662L9A5-F1
#
_entry.id   AF-A0A662L9A5-F1
#
_cell.length_a   1.000
_cell.length_b   1.000
_cell.length_c   1.000
_cell.angle_alpha   90.00
_cell.angle_beta   90.00
_cell.angle_gamma   90.00
#
_symmetry.space_group_name_H-M   'P 1'
#
loop_
_entity.id
_entity.type
_entity.pdbx_description
1 polymer ?
#
loop_
_entity_poly.entity_id
_entity_poly.type
_entity_poly.pdbx_seq_one_letter_code
_entity_poly.pdbx_strand_id
1 'polypeptide(L)'
;MTVGRVGKEILEEADFNKFRQALIEELVRKISRGGCYGADIRQIIEETLREEEFVNFANKLAKIIEKRTNISKESSNEAACQLVEEEIADDIKGILHGQLEERKGKSKKEKEIDFMGRESKLWDETTKRFIGKKHGLKDIALILKEHRLMKITIVTGFILLIISAFLFNSIYKAIVVGLTLTIFSGDSLRIKLANVLGGLGGILIFFTSISILLQYALLEERRSMELKEMARDYLEKAKRKENFN
;
A
#
# COMPACT_ATOMS: atom_id res chain seq x y z
N MET A 1 14.28 -0.36 16.01
CA MET A 1 14.04 1.09 16.22
C MET A 1 13.17 1.19 17.45
N THR A 2 13.43 2.16 18.32
CA THR A 2 12.94 2.07 19.70
C THR A 2 12.28 3.35 20.16
N VAL A 3 11.18 3.17 20.87
CA VAL A 3 10.62 4.20 21.74
C VAL A 3 11.71 4.67 22.69
N GLY A 4 11.94 5.97 22.71
CA GLY A 4 12.93 6.61 23.55
C GLY A 4 12.51 6.56 25.02
N ARG A 5 13.44 6.84 25.94
CA ARG A 5 13.17 6.74 27.39
C ARG A 5 11.96 7.57 27.83
N VAL A 6 11.85 8.82 27.37
CA VAL A 6 10.72 9.69 27.72
C VAL A 6 9.41 9.14 27.13
N GLY A 7 9.47 8.60 25.91
CA GLY A 7 8.32 7.93 25.29
C GLY A 7 7.80 6.75 26.13
N LYS A 8 8.70 5.91 26.67
CA LYS A 8 8.33 4.79 27.54
C LYS A 8 7.69 5.25 28.84
N GLU A 9 8.27 6.25 29.49
CA GLU A 9 7.72 6.83 30.73
C GLU A 9 6.32 7.42 30.50
N ILE A 10 6.10 8.05 29.34
CA ILE A 10 4.78 8.59 28.95
C ILE A 10 3.76 7.47 28.71
N LEU A 11 4.15 6.40 28.02
CA LEU A 11 3.28 5.25 27.78
C LEU A 11 2.90 4.54 29.10
N GLU A 12 3.85 4.41 30.02
CA GLU A 12 3.61 3.88 31.37
C GLU A 12 2.63 4.77 32.15
N GLU A 13 2.84 6.09 32.17
CA GLU A 13 1.93 7.05 32.83
C GLU A 13 0.52 7.04 32.21
N ALA A 14 0.43 6.82 30.91
CA ALA A 14 -0.82 6.69 30.18
C ALA A 14 -1.55 5.36 30.43
N ASP A 15 -0.98 4.42 31.19
CA ASP A 15 -1.45 3.05 31.38
C ASP A 15 -1.52 2.23 30.07
N PHE A 16 -0.63 2.50 29.10
CA PHE A 16 -0.68 1.86 27.78
C PHE A 16 -0.68 0.33 27.85
N ASN A 17 0.04 -0.28 28.78
CA ASN A 17 0.09 -1.73 28.95
C ASN A 17 -1.29 -2.37 29.21
N LYS A 18 -2.25 -1.63 29.80
CA LYS A 18 -3.62 -2.13 29.99
C LYS A 18 -4.42 -2.17 28.68
N PHE A 19 -4.06 -1.32 27.72
CA PHE A 19 -4.76 -1.17 26.44
C PHE A 19 -4.01 -1.80 25.27
N ARG A 20 -2.72 -2.09 25.41
CA ARG A 20 -1.84 -2.59 24.34
C ARG A 20 -2.46 -3.77 23.60
N GLN A 21 -2.90 -4.79 24.33
CA GLN A 21 -3.48 -5.99 23.73
C GLN A 21 -4.79 -5.69 22.99
N ALA A 22 -5.71 -4.95 23.61
CA ALA A 22 -6.98 -4.56 22.99
C ALA A 22 -6.77 -3.72 21.73
N LEU A 23 -5.81 -2.79 21.74
CA LEU A 23 -5.45 -1.97 20.58
C LEU A 23 -4.88 -2.84 19.45
N ILE A 24 -3.95 -3.75 19.76
CA ILE A 24 -3.38 -4.67 18.77
C ILE A 24 -4.48 -5.54 18.17
N GLU A 25 -5.37 -6.08 18.99
CA GLU A 25 -6.47 -6.91 18.51
C GLU A 25 -7.44 -6.15 17.61
N GLU A 26 -7.80 -4.91 17.96
CA GLU A 26 -8.69 -4.11 17.11
C GLU A 26 -8.01 -3.71 15.80
N LEU A 27 -6.72 -3.34 15.84
CA LEU A 27 -5.91 -3.11 14.63
C LEU A 27 -5.91 -4.34 13.72
N VAL A 28 -5.63 -5.52 14.28
CA VAL A 28 -5.63 -6.78 13.54
C VAL A 28 -7.03 -7.14 13.04
N ARG A 29 -8.08 -6.83 13.80
CA ARG A 29 -9.48 -7.03 13.41
C ARG A 29 -9.86 -6.16 12.20
N LYS A 30 -9.43 -4.90 12.17
CA LYS A 30 -9.59 -4.02 11.00
C LYS A 30 -8.88 -4.59 9.77
N ILE A 31 -7.64 -5.07 9.94
CA ILE A 31 -6.87 -5.73 8.87
C ILE A 31 -7.59 -6.98 8.36
N SER A 32 -8.10 -7.82 9.27
CA SER A 32 -8.84 -9.06 8.97
C SER A 32 -10.14 -8.82 8.18
N ARG A 33 -10.84 -7.71 8.45
CA ARG A 33 -12.09 -7.34 7.75
C ARG A 33 -11.80 -6.70 6.40
N GLY A 34 -11.00 -5.63 6.39
CA GLY A 34 -10.79 -4.78 5.23
C GLY A 34 -9.75 -5.31 4.24
N GLY A 35 -8.70 -5.96 4.75
CA GLY A 35 -7.52 -6.29 3.95
C GLY A 35 -6.79 -5.02 3.58
N CYS A 36 -6.02 -4.49 4.53
CA CYS A 36 -5.37 -3.19 4.44
C CYS A 36 -4.04 -3.22 3.66
N TYR A 37 -3.97 -4.00 2.57
CA TYR A 37 -2.74 -4.12 1.78
C TYR A 37 -2.32 -2.75 1.22
N GLY A 38 -1.07 -2.37 1.42
CA GLY A 38 -0.51 -1.08 0.99
C GLY A 38 -0.91 0.12 1.84
N ALA A 39 -1.74 -0.06 2.88
CA ALA A 39 -2.17 1.01 3.77
C ALA A 39 -1.04 1.43 4.74
N ASP A 40 -1.05 2.71 5.10
CA ASP A 40 -0.18 3.25 6.15
C ASP A 40 -0.71 2.82 7.52
N ILE A 41 0.10 2.09 8.29
CA ILE A 41 -0.36 1.57 9.59
C ILE A 41 -0.74 2.70 10.55
N ARG A 42 -0.09 3.86 10.43
CA ARG A 42 -0.38 5.01 11.28
C ARG A 42 -1.80 5.51 11.12
N GLN A 43 -2.34 5.46 9.90
CA GLN A 43 -3.72 5.85 9.62
C GLN A 43 -4.69 4.89 10.31
N ILE A 44 -4.38 3.59 10.31
CA ILE A 44 -5.22 2.58 10.97
C ILE A 44 -5.15 2.74 12.50
N ILE A 45 -3.98 3.08 13.05
CA ILE A 45 -3.81 3.42 14.47
C ILE A 45 -4.62 4.67 14.82
N GLU A 46 -4.53 5.72 14.01
CA GLU A 46 -5.28 6.95 14.22
C GLU A 46 -6.80 6.70 14.20
N GLU A 47 -7.30 5.91 13.26
CA GLU A 47 -8.71 5.49 13.21
C GLU A 47 -9.10 4.70 14.46
N THR A 48 -8.26 3.77 14.93
CA THR A 48 -8.53 2.95 16.11
C THR A 48 -8.55 3.81 17.39
N LEU A 49 -7.61 4.75 17.52
CA LEU A 49 -7.55 5.66 18.67
C LEU A 49 -8.72 6.65 18.74
N ARG A 50 -9.47 6.82 17.65
CA ARG A 50 -10.70 7.65 17.61
C ARG A 50 -11.95 6.89 18.06
N GLU A 51 -11.89 5.58 18.22
CA GLU A 51 -13.03 4.78 18.67
C GLU A 51 -13.35 5.06 20.14
N GLU A 52 -14.62 4.92 20.52
CA GLU A 52 -15.12 5.25 21.87
C GLU A 52 -14.34 4.55 22.99
N GLU A 53 -13.89 3.31 22.74
CA GLU A 53 -13.13 2.50 23.67
C GLU A 53 -11.71 3.06 23.94
N PHE A 54 -11.11 3.72 22.96
CA PHE A 54 -9.71 4.19 23.02
C PHE A 54 -9.57 5.71 23.14
N VAL A 55 -10.63 6.49 22.85
CA VAL A 55 -10.56 7.95 22.78
C VAL A 55 -10.10 8.59 24.10
N ASN A 56 -10.50 8.02 25.24
CA ASN A 56 -10.07 8.49 26.55
C ASN A 56 -8.57 8.26 26.78
N PHE A 57 -8.07 7.10 26.36
CA PHE A 57 -6.64 6.80 26.39
C PHE A 57 -5.85 7.74 25.46
N ALA A 58 -6.32 7.91 24.22
CA ALA A 58 -5.67 8.80 23.24
C ALA A 58 -5.59 10.24 23.75
N ASN A 59 -6.68 10.77 24.31
CA ASN A 59 -6.72 12.10 24.91
C ASN A 59 -5.81 12.22 26.13
N LYS A 60 -5.72 11.19 26.98
CA LYS A 60 -4.80 11.15 28.12
C LYS A 60 -3.34 11.20 27.63
N LEU A 61 -3.00 10.37 26.65
CA LEU A 61 -1.66 10.28 26.07
C LEU A 61 -1.23 11.62 25.45
N ALA A 62 -2.09 12.23 24.62
CA ALA A 62 -1.82 13.53 24.02
C ALA A 62 -1.62 14.64 25.07
N LYS A 63 -2.42 14.65 26.15
CA LYS A 63 -2.24 15.61 27.26
C LYS A 63 -0.92 15.41 28.02
N ILE A 64 -0.47 14.17 28.20
CA ILE A 64 0.81 13.89 28.87
C ILE A 64 1.96 14.36 27.97
N ILE A 65 1.89 14.10 26.66
CA ILE A 65 2.86 14.59 25.68
C ILE A 65 2.92 16.11 25.71
N GLU A 66 1.79 16.80 25.63
CA GLU A 66 1.71 18.28 25.69
C GLU A 66 2.35 18.83 26.99
N LYS A 67 2.15 18.17 28.13
CA LYS A 67 2.70 18.63 29.42
C LYS A 67 4.20 18.37 29.59
N ARG A 68 4.69 17.23 29.10
CA ARG A 68 6.09 16.80 29.30
C ARG A 68 7.03 17.25 28.18
N THR A 69 6.49 17.79 27.09
CA THR A 69 7.27 18.17 25.91
C THR A 69 6.90 19.58 25.44
N ASN A 70 7.65 20.14 24.50
CA ASN A 70 7.32 21.42 23.85
C ASN A 70 6.41 21.25 22.62
N ILE A 71 5.72 20.10 22.50
CA ILE A 71 4.83 19.80 21.38
C ILE A 71 3.49 20.48 21.63
N SER A 72 2.99 21.23 20.63
CA SER A 72 1.69 21.89 20.72
C SER A 72 0.55 20.87 20.87
N LYS A 73 -0.60 21.33 21.38
CA LYS A 73 -1.81 20.50 21.48
C LYS A 73 -2.22 19.88 20.15
N GLU A 74 -2.16 20.63 19.04
CA GLU A 74 -2.51 20.14 17.71
C GLU A 74 -1.57 19.01 17.26
N SER A 75 -0.27 19.14 17.51
CA SER A 75 0.75 18.17 17.13
C SER A 75 0.85 16.98 18.10
N SER A 76 0.30 17.11 19.32
CA SER A 76 0.37 16.08 20.36
C SER A 76 -0.43 14.83 20.00
N ASN A 77 -1.54 14.97 19.27
CA ASN A 77 -2.31 13.82 18.78
C ASN A 77 -1.53 13.01 17.73
N GLU A 78 -0.84 13.68 16.82
CA GLU A 78 -0.01 13.02 15.81
C GLU A 78 1.22 12.36 16.44
N ALA A 79 1.83 13.03 17.42
CA ALA A 79 2.90 12.47 18.22
C ALA A 79 2.44 11.25 19.04
N ALA A 80 1.22 11.28 19.58
CA ALA A 80 0.62 10.13 20.27
C ALA A 80 0.44 8.93 19.32
N CYS A 81 -0.10 9.14 18.13
CA CYS A 81 -0.24 8.09 17.12
C CYS A 81 1.11 7.50 16.72
N GLN A 82 2.12 8.36 16.50
CA GLN A 82 3.47 7.92 16.16
C GLN A 82 4.15 7.17 17.32
N LEU A 83 3.98 7.63 18.56
CA LEU A 83 4.52 6.95 19.73
C LEU A 83 3.92 5.55 19.90
N VAL A 84 2.60 5.43 19.72
CA VAL A 84 1.90 4.15 19.73
C VAL A 84 2.38 3.25 18.59
N GLU A 85 2.52 3.78 17.37
CA GLU A 85 3.08 3.05 16.23
C GLU A 85 4.45 2.46 16.55
N GLU A 86 5.38 3.26 17.08
CA GLU A 86 6.73 2.79 17.41
C GLU A 86 6.71 1.71 18.50
N GLU A 87 5.79 1.75 19.46
CA GLU A 87 5.70 0.76 20.53
C GLU A 87 5.16 -0.59 20.05
N ILE A 88 4.21 -0.60 19.10
CA ILE A 88 3.53 -1.83 18.64
C ILE A 88 4.04 -2.34 17.30
N ALA A 89 4.91 -1.60 16.60
CA ALA A 89 5.35 -1.96 15.26
C ALA A 89 5.95 -3.38 15.19
N ASP A 90 6.77 -3.75 16.18
CA ASP A 90 7.39 -5.07 16.23
C ASP A 90 6.36 -6.18 16.51
N ASP A 91 5.33 -5.90 17.33
CA ASP A 91 4.22 -6.83 17.55
C ASP A 91 3.47 -7.08 16.24
N ILE A 92 3.09 -6.02 15.55
CA ILE A 92 2.36 -6.12 14.27
C ILE A 92 3.22 -6.79 13.21
N LYS A 93 4.52 -6.49 13.15
CA LYS A 93 5.46 -7.15 12.24
C LYS A 93 5.56 -8.64 12.52
N GLY A 94 5.57 -9.05 13.79
CA GLY A 94 5.53 -10.46 14.20
C GLY A 94 4.23 -11.15 13.78
N ILE A 95 3.09 -10.50 14.03
CA ILE A 95 1.75 -11.00 13.69
C ILE A 95 1.58 -11.19 12.19
N LEU A 96 2.04 -10.22 11.40
CA LEU A 96 1.94 -10.24 9.94
C LEU A 96 3.14 -10.92 9.27
N HIS A 97 3.91 -11.74 10.00
CA HIS A 97 5.05 -12.51 9.46
C HIS A 97 6.03 -11.68 8.61
N GLY A 98 6.33 -10.46 9.05
CA GLY A 98 7.24 -9.54 8.36
C GLY A 98 6.62 -8.78 7.18
N GLN A 99 5.30 -8.85 6.97
CA GLN A 99 4.56 -8.05 5.97
C GLN A 99 4.30 -6.61 6.47
N LEU A 100 5.35 -5.97 6.99
CA LEU A 100 5.35 -4.56 7.37
C LEU A 100 6.57 -3.91 6.72
N GLU A 101 6.35 -3.13 5.66
CA GLU A 101 7.41 -2.48 4.91
C GLU A 101 7.76 -1.12 5.52
N GLU A 102 9.03 -0.95 5.87
CA GLU A 102 9.58 0.31 6.40
C GLU A 102 10.15 1.17 5.26
N ARG A 103 9.72 2.43 5.17
CA ARG A 103 10.16 3.38 4.14
C ARG A 103 10.72 4.67 4.72
N LYS A 104 11.81 5.14 4.10
CA LYS A 104 12.40 6.47 4.35
C LYS A 104 11.72 7.49 3.42
N GLY A 105 10.55 7.96 3.81
CA GLY A 105 9.78 8.96 3.07
C GLY A 105 8.71 9.58 3.95
N LYS A 106 8.92 10.83 4.36
CA LYS A 106 8.02 11.59 5.24
C LYS A 106 7.56 12.88 4.54
N SER A 107 6.28 13.21 4.67
CA SER A 107 5.74 14.51 4.31
C SER A 107 6.39 15.62 5.15
N LYS A 108 6.21 16.88 4.77
CA LYS A 108 6.75 18.02 5.55
C LYS A 108 6.26 17.99 7.00
N LYS A 109 4.96 17.76 7.20
CA LYS A 109 4.33 17.66 8.52
C LYS A 109 4.88 16.48 9.34
N GLU A 110 5.01 15.31 8.71
CA GLU A 110 5.58 14.12 9.38
C GLU A 110 7.05 14.32 9.79
N LYS A 111 7.83 15.08 9.01
CA LYS A 111 9.20 15.46 9.38
C LYS A 111 9.22 16.40 10.59
N GLU A 112 8.29 17.35 10.67
CA GLU A 112 8.16 18.26 11.80
C GLU A 112 7.80 17.51 13.09
N ILE A 113 6.80 16.62 13.03
CA ILE A 113 6.44 15.75 14.18
C ILE A 113 7.62 14.88 14.60
N ASP A 114 8.27 14.22 13.64
CA ASP A 114 9.44 13.39 13.91
C ASP A 114 10.60 14.17 14.55
N PHE A 115 10.87 15.39 14.07
CA PHE A 115 11.88 16.25 14.65
C PHE A 115 11.54 16.61 16.10
N MET A 116 10.31 17.07 16.36
CA MET A 116 9.90 17.45 17.72
C MET A 116 9.93 16.27 18.69
N GLY A 117 9.53 15.08 18.26
CA GLY A 117 9.58 13.90 19.12
C GLY A 117 11.00 13.38 19.38
N ARG A 118 11.92 13.53 18.43
CA ARG A 118 13.35 13.24 18.65
C ARG A 118 13.99 14.21 19.64
N GLU A 119 13.75 15.52 19.47
CA GLU A 119 14.19 16.55 20.42
C GLU A 119 13.66 16.28 21.84
N SER A 120 12.41 15.82 21.93
CA SER A 120 11.74 15.47 23.19
C SER A 120 12.06 14.06 23.69
N LYS A 121 12.94 13.31 23.01
CA LYS A 121 13.35 11.94 23.34
C LYS A 121 12.19 10.94 23.45
N LEU A 122 11.11 11.17 22.69
CA LEU A 122 9.99 10.25 22.56
C LEU A 122 10.37 9.01 21.75
N TRP A 123 11.25 9.17 20.75
CA TRP A 123 11.80 8.11 19.90
C TRP A 123 13.15 8.55 19.32
N ASP A 124 13.94 7.60 18.83
CA ASP A 124 15.29 7.88 18.29
C ASP A 124 15.23 8.28 16.81
N GLU A 125 14.53 7.50 16.00
CA GLU A 125 14.26 7.76 14.57
C GLU A 125 12.98 7.00 14.23
N THR A 126 12.10 7.59 13.42
CA THR A 126 10.91 6.88 12.91
C THR A 126 10.98 6.63 11.42
N THR A 127 10.34 5.57 10.97
CA THR A 127 10.14 5.24 9.56
C THR A 127 8.66 5.12 9.29
N LYS A 128 8.27 5.34 8.04
CA LYS A 128 6.89 5.16 7.64
C LYS A 128 6.63 3.67 7.38
N ARG A 129 5.59 3.11 7.98
CA ARG A 129 5.30 1.67 7.89
C ARG A 129 4.03 1.42 7.10
N PHE A 130 4.13 0.55 6.11
CA PHE A 130 3.01 0.13 5.28
C PHE A 130 2.75 -1.35 5.48
N ILE A 131 1.47 -1.72 5.51
CA ILE A 131 1.06 -3.11 5.56
C ILE A 131 1.30 -3.74 4.18
N GLY A 132 1.95 -4.89 4.15
CA GLY A 132 2.43 -5.49 2.91
C GLY A 132 3.57 -4.68 2.28
N LYS A 133 3.98 -5.07 1.08
CA LYS A 133 5.01 -4.36 0.31
C LYS A 133 4.28 -3.48 -0.70
N LYS A 134 4.55 -2.18 -0.79
CA LYS A 134 3.85 -1.31 -1.75
C LYS A 134 4.37 -1.51 -3.18
N HIS A 135 3.42 -1.70 -4.08
CA HIS A 135 3.57 -2.11 -5.48
C HIS A 135 3.92 -0.96 -6.40
N GLY A 136 4.58 -1.27 -7.50
CA GLY A 136 4.93 -0.31 -8.53
C GLY A 136 5.13 -0.98 -9.88
N LEU A 137 5.82 -0.29 -10.80
CA LEU A 137 6.14 -0.82 -12.14
C LEU A 137 6.89 -2.16 -12.13
N LYS A 138 7.54 -2.50 -11.00
CA LYS A 138 8.24 -3.78 -10.81
C LYS A 138 7.31 -4.98 -10.87
N ASP A 139 6.07 -4.85 -10.42
CA ASP A 139 5.11 -5.97 -10.42
C ASP A 139 4.53 -6.20 -11.80
N ILE A 140 4.31 -5.13 -12.57
CA ILE A 140 4.00 -5.24 -14.01
C ILE A 140 5.17 -5.91 -14.74
N ALA A 141 6.42 -5.55 -14.42
CA ALA A 141 7.59 -6.20 -14.99
C ALA A 141 7.70 -7.67 -14.58
N LEU A 142 7.34 -8.03 -13.34
CA LEU A 142 7.29 -9.41 -12.87
C LEU A 142 6.24 -10.22 -13.64
N ILE A 143 5.02 -9.68 -13.76
CA ILE A 143 3.91 -10.25 -14.53
C ILE A 143 4.35 -10.52 -15.99
N LEU A 144 4.99 -9.54 -16.62
CA LEU A 144 5.51 -9.68 -17.98
C LEU A 144 6.67 -10.69 -18.11
N LYS A 145 7.46 -10.85 -17.04
CA LYS A 145 8.57 -11.82 -17.00
C LYS A 145 8.04 -13.25 -16.82
N GLU A 146 7.02 -13.44 -15.99
CA GLU A 146 6.41 -14.74 -15.71
C GLU A 146 5.58 -15.23 -16.90
N HIS A 147 4.87 -14.33 -17.58
CA HIS A 147 4.01 -14.69 -18.70
C HIS A 147 4.66 -14.43 -20.06
N ARG A 148 5.53 -15.37 -20.49
CA ARG A 148 6.22 -15.32 -21.79
C ARG A 148 5.27 -15.10 -22.98
N LEU A 149 4.07 -15.69 -22.95
CA LEU A 149 3.06 -15.51 -24.00
C LEU A 149 2.59 -14.05 -24.10
N MET A 150 2.29 -13.38 -22.99
CA MET A 150 1.89 -11.97 -23.00
C MET A 150 2.99 -11.07 -23.57
N LYS A 151 4.25 -11.34 -23.22
CA LYS A 151 5.40 -10.62 -23.77
C LYS A 151 5.48 -10.79 -25.30
N ILE A 152 5.34 -12.01 -25.81
CA ILE A 152 5.35 -12.28 -27.25
C ILE A 152 4.19 -11.53 -27.92
N THR A 153 2.97 -11.61 -27.38
CA THR A 153 1.79 -10.94 -27.93
C THR A 153 1.95 -9.43 -28.03
N ILE A 154 2.50 -8.78 -27.00
CA ILE A 154 2.78 -7.33 -27.01
C ILE A 154 3.81 -6.99 -28.09
N VAL A 155 4.92 -7.74 -28.15
CA VAL A 155 5.97 -7.51 -29.14
C VAL A 155 5.43 -7.69 -30.56
N THR A 156 4.68 -8.76 -30.81
CA THR A 156 4.01 -8.99 -32.10
C THR A 156 3.04 -7.86 -32.44
N GLY A 157 2.25 -7.39 -31.48
CA GLY A 157 1.34 -6.26 -31.67
C GLY A 157 2.06 -4.98 -32.09
N PHE A 158 3.17 -4.64 -31.41
CA PHE A 158 3.99 -3.48 -31.79
C PHE A 158 4.63 -3.64 -33.16
N ILE A 159 5.14 -4.83 -33.51
CA ILE A 159 5.70 -5.10 -34.84
C ILE A 159 4.63 -4.87 -35.92
N LEU A 160 3.41 -5.37 -35.73
CA LEU A 160 2.32 -5.17 -36.67
C LEU A 160 1.94 -3.70 -36.85
N LEU A 161 1.92 -2.92 -35.76
CA LEU A 161 1.69 -1.47 -35.81
C LEU A 161 2.83 -0.72 -36.53
N ILE A 162 4.09 -1.10 -36.32
CA ILE A 162 5.25 -0.50 -37.00
C ILE A 162 5.16 -0.77 -38.50
N ILE A 163 4.83 -2.00 -38.90
CA ILE A 163 4.64 -2.36 -40.31
C ILE A 163 3.47 -1.56 -40.90
N SER A 164 2.35 -1.45 -40.16
CA SER A 164 1.20 -0.63 -40.57
C SER A 164 1.59 0.85 -40.77
N ALA A 165 2.38 1.43 -39.87
CA ALA A 165 2.83 2.82 -39.96
C ALA A 165 3.68 3.06 -41.22
N PHE A 166 4.57 2.12 -41.53
CA PHE A 166 5.37 2.16 -42.76
C PHE A 166 4.50 2.04 -44.01
N LEU A 167 3.48 1.17 -43.99
CA LEU A 167 2.56 1.01 -45.12
C LEU A 167 1.65 2.25 -45.30
N PHE A 168 1.23 2.92 -44.24
CA PHE A 168 0.50 4.19 -44.32
C PHE A 168 1.38 5.40 -44.66
N ASN A 169 2.70 5.26 -44.55
CA ASN A 169 3.64 6.37 -44.46
C ASN A 169 3.24 7.39 -43.38
N SER A 170 2.64 6.92 -42.30
CA SER A 170 2.10 7.75 -41.22
C SER A 170 1.92 6.94 -39.95
N ILE A 171 2.67 7.31 -38.92
CA ILE A 171 2.51 6.76 -37.56
C ILE A 171 1.12 7.08 -37.03
N TYR A 172 0.62 8.30 -37.27
CA TYR A 172 -0.70 8.72 -36.84
C TYR A 172 -1.81 7.79 -37.36
N LYS A 173 -1.82 7.49 -38.67
CA LYS A 173 -2.82 6.59 -39.25
C LYS A 173 -2.77 5.20 -38.62
N ALA A 174 -1.58 4.62 -38.45
CA ALA A 174 -1.44 3.30 -37.82
C ALA A 174 -1.91 3.26 -36.37
N ILE A 175 -1.65 4.32 -35.59
CA ILE A 175 -2.15 4.45 -34.22
C ILE A 175 -3.68 4.55 -34.21
N VAL A 176 -4.26 5.38 -35.09
CA VAL A 176 -5.72 5.51 -35.21
C VAL A 176 -6.34 4.16 -35.56
N VAL A 177 -5.86 3.47 -36.61
CA VAL A 177 -6.36 2.12 -36.94
C VAL A 177 -6.22 1.15 -35.76
N GLY A 178 -5.08 1.16 -35.07
CA GLY A 178 -4.83 0.27 -33.94
C GLY A 178 -5.74 0.54 -32.74
N LEU A 179 -6.02 1.80 -32.42
CA LEU A 179 -6.83 2.18 -31.27
C LEU A 179 -8.34 2.12 -31.54
N THR A 180 -8.76 2.53 -32.74
CA THR A 180 -10.18 2.74 -33.06
C THR A 180 -10.72 1.73 -34.06
N LEU A 181 -9.89 0.81 -34.55
CA LEU A 181 -10.23 -0.16 -35.61
C LEU A 181 -10.84 0.50 -36.85
N THR A 182 -10.57 1.79 -37.05
CA THR A 182 -11.13 2.57 -38.15
C THR A 182 -10.36 2.27 -39.43
N ILE A 183 -11.10 2.12 -40.52
CA ILE A 183 -10.52 1.83 -41.84
C ILE A 183 -10.29 3.17 -42.56
N PHE A 184 -9.05 3.43 -42.96
CA PHE A 184 -8.78 4.51 -43.90
C PHE A 184 -9.08 4.05 -45.32
N SER A 185 -9.87 4.84 -46.04
CA SER A 185 -10.24 4.60 -47.43
C SER A 185 -9.03 4.74 -48.37
N GLY A 186 -8.91 3.80 -49.30
CA GLY A 186 -7.90 3.81 -50.35
C GLY A 186 -7.92 2.52 -51.17
N ASP A 187 -7.79 2.65 -52.49
CA ASP A 187 -7.94 1.53 -53.42
C ASP A 187 -6.71 0.62 -53.50
N SER A 188 -5.55 1.11 -53.03
CA SER A 188 -4.31 0.35 -53.09
C SER A 188 -4.30 -0.83 -52.10
N LEU A 189 -3.78 -1.98 -52.56
CA LEU A 189 -3.53 -3.16 -51.73
C LEU A 189 -2.70 -2.81 -50.47
N ARG A 190 -1.76 -1.87 -50.62
CA ARG A 190 -0.92 -1.34 -49.53
C ARG A 190 -1.75 -0.77 -48.39
N ILE A 191 -2.76 0.05 -48.67
CA ILE A 191 -3.63 0.66 -47.66
C ILE A 191 -4.53 -0.39 -46.99
N LYS A 192 -5.04 -1.37 -47.76
CA LYS A 192 -5.83 -2.48 -47.22
C LYS A 192 -5.02 -3.34 -46.24
N LEU A 193 -3.79 -3.70 -46.61
CA LEU A 193 -2.87 -4.43 -45.72
C LEU A 193 -2.49 -3.61 -44.48
N ALA A 194 -2.26 -2.30 -44.64
CA ALA A 194 -1.97 -1.40 -43.52
C ALA A 194 -3.11 -1.38 -42.49
N ASN A 195 -4.37 -1.31 -42.96
CA ASN A 195 -5.56 -1.36 -42.10
C ASN A 195 -5.64 -2.69 -41.34
N VAL A 196 -5.44 -3.84 -42.01
CA VAL A 196 -5.52 -5.17 -41.37
C VAL A 196 -4.42 -5.36 -40.33
N LEU A 197 -3.16 -5.07 -40.68
CA LEU A 197 -2.03 -5.21 -39.76
C LEU A 197 -2.15 -4.23 -38.59
N GLY A 198 -2.60 -3.00 -38.86
CA GLY A 198 -2.85 -2.00 -37.83
C GLY A 198 -3.92 -2.45 -36.84
N GLY A 199 -5.05 -2.95 -37.34
CA GLY A 199 -6.16 -3.44 -36.53
C GLY A 199 -5.77 -4.66 -35.69
N LEU A 200 -5.11 -5.65 -36.30
CA LEU A 200 -4.62 -6.83 -35.57
C LEU A 200 -3.60 -6.44 -34.49
N GLY A 201 -2.64 -5.57 -34.82
CA GLY A 201 -1.66 -5.08 -33.85
C GLY A 201 -2.30 -4.36 -32.66
N GLY A 202 -3.30 -3.52 -32.94
CA GLY A 202 -4.10 -2.82 -31.93
C GLY A 202 -4.87 -3.77 -31.01
N ILE A 203 -5.60 -4.74 -31.58
CA ILE A 203 -6.35 -5.77 -30.83
C ILE A 203 -5.43 -6.53 -29.87
N LEU A 204 -4.27 -6.97 -30.36
CA LEU A 204 -3.32 -7.74 -29.54
C LEU A 204 -2.82 -6.93 -28.34
N ILE A 205 -2.46 -5.65 -28.56
CA ILE A 205 -2.00 -4.78 -27.47
C ILE A 205 -3.13 -4.50 -26.48
N PHE A 206 -4.34 -4.20 -26.97
CA PHE A 206 -5.49 -3.88 -26.14
C PHE A 206 -5.86 -5.02 -25.18
N PHE A 207 -6.08 -6.24 -25.68
CA PHE A 207 -6.46 -7.38 -24.84
C PHE A 207 -5.34 -7.78 -23.87
N THR A 208 -4.08 -7.66 -24.28
CA THR A 208 -2.96 -7.94 -23.38
C THR A 208 -2.84 -6.87 -22.30
N SER A 209 -3.16 -5.62 -22.60
CA SER A 209 -3.17 -4.52 -21.62
C SER A 209 -4.27 -4.73 -20.56
N ILE A 210 -5.48 -5.12 -21.00
CA ILE A 210 -6.56 -5.52 -20.07
C ILE A 210 -6.14 -6.72 -19.22
N SER A 211 -5.50 -7.71 -19.83
CA SER A 211 -5.03 -8.91 -19.11
C SER A 211 -4.02 -8.57 -18.01
N ILE A 212 -3.08 -7.65 -18.28
CA ILE A 212 -2.12 -7.17 -17.28
C ILE A 212 -2.84 -6.44 -16.15
N LEU A 213 -3.80 -5.57 -16.46
CA LEU A 213 -4.57 -4.86 -15.44
C LEU A 213 -5.37 -5.83 -14.55
N LEU A 214 -6.02 -6.82 -15.16
CA LEU A 214 -6.77 -7.84 -14.42
C LEU A 214 -5.85 -8.69 -13.53
N GLN A 215 -4.71 -9.14 -14.06
CA GLN A 215 -3.74 -9.90 -13.28
C GLN A 215 -3.15 -9.08 -12.13
N TYR A 216 -2.90 -7.80 -12.35
CA TYR A 216 -2.46 -6.89 -11.30
C TYR A 216 -3.53 -6.78 -10.20
N ALA A 217 -4.80 -6.59 -10.56
CA ALA A 217 -5.90 -6.53 -9.59
C ALA A 217 -6.07 -7.85 -8.81
N LEU A 218 -6.00 -9.00 -9.49
CA LEU A 218 -6.08 -10.32 -8.85
C LEU A 218 -4.90 -10.58 -7.91
N LEU A 219 -3.71 -10.10 -8.25
CA LEU A 219 -2.53 -10.24 -7.41
C LEU A 219 -2.66 -9.39 -6.13
N GLU A 220 -3.20 -8.18 -6.26
CA GLU A 220 -3.52 -7.31 -5.12
C GLU A 220 -4.57 -7.96 -4.21
N GLU A 221 -5.63 -8.53 -4.79
CA GLU A 221 -6.68 -9.24 -4.05
C GLU A 221 -6.13 -10.47 -3.33
N ARG A 222 -5.31 -11.30 -3.98
CA ARG A 222 -4.69 -12.47 -3.36
C ARG A 222 -3.86 -12.09 -2.12
N ARG A 223 -3.04 -11.04 -2.23
CA ARG A 223 -2.21 -10.61 -1.10
C ARG A 223 -3.04 -9.98 0.02
N SER A 224 -4.12 -9.29 -0.33
CA SER A 224 -5.09 -8.83 0.66
C SER A 224 -5.72 -10.01 1.39
N MET A 225 -6.07 -11.10 0.69
CA MET A 225 -6.55 -12.34 1.32
C MET A 225 -5.50 -12.98 2.23
N GLU A 226 -4.23 -13.07 1.82
CA GLU A 226 -3.13 -13.57 2.66
C GLU A 226 -3.01 -12.76 3.97
N LEU A 227 -3.07 -11.42 3.89
CA LEU A 227 -3.09 -10.56 5.09
C LEU A 227 -4.30 -10.82 5.99
N LYS A 228 -5.49 -11.00 5.40
CA LYS A 228 -6.70 -11.31 6.16
C LYS A 228 -6.55 -12.64 6.89
N GLU A 229 -5.98 -13.65 6.24
CA GLU A 229 -5.74 -14.97 6.82
C GLU A 229 -4.75 -14.90 7.99
N MET A 230 -3.61 -14.25 7.83
CA MET A 230 -2.65 -14.03 8.93
C MET A 230 -3.27 -13.30 10.12
N ALA A 231 -4.09 -12.27 9.85
CA ALA A 231 -4.80 -11.54 10.89
C ALA A 231 -5.85 -12.41 11.61
N ARG A 232 -6.60 -13.26 10.87
CA ARG A 232 -7.56 -14.20 11.45
C ARG A 232 -6.88 -15.25 12.32
N ASP A 233 -5.79 -15.83 11.85
CA ASP A 233 -5.00 -16.80 12.58
C ASP A 233 -4.54 -16.27 13.94
N TYR A 234 -4.11 -15.01 13.99
CA TYR A 234 -3.76 -14.34 15.24
C TYR A 234 -4.97 -14.22 16.17
N LEU A 235 -6.09 -13.71 15.68
CA LEU A 235 -7.31 -13.51 16.49
C LEU A 235 -7.87 -14.83 17.01
N GLU A 236 -7.81 -15.91 16.22
CA GLU A 236 -8.21 -17.24 16.67
C GLU A 236 -7.30 -17.76 17.79
N LYS A 237 -5.99 -17.58 17.66
CA LYS A 237 -5.02 -17.97 18.70
C LYS A 237 -5.22 -17.16 19.98
N ALA A 238 -5.48 -15.86 19.87
CA ALA A 238 -5.78 -14.99 21.01
C ALA A 238 -7.03 -15.47 21.77
N LYS A 239 -8.14 -15.69 21.04
CA LYS A 239 -9.39 -16.20 21.62
C LYS A 239 -9.25 -17.57 22.27
N ARG A 240 -8.44 -18.46 21.70
CA ARG A 240 -8.16 -19.77 22.34
C ARG A 240 -7.45 -19.59 23.67
N LYS A 241 -6.45 -18.71 23.76
CA LYS A 241 -5.74 -18.44 25.03
C LYS A 241 -6.65 -17.88 26.11
N GLU A 242 -7.62 -17.04 25.76
CA GLU A 242 -8.62 -16.54 26.71
C GLU A 242 -9.53 -17.65 27.24
N ASN A 243 -9.90 -18.63 26.42
CA ASN A 243 -10.75 -19.75 26.85
C ASN A 243 -10.04 -20.79 27.73
N PHE A 244 -8.70 -20.74 27.81
CA PHE A 244 -7.89 -21.65 28.63
C PHE A 244 -7.35 -21.01 29.92
N ASN A 245 -7.62 -19.72 30.14
CA ASN A 245 -7.30 -18.98 31.37
C ASN A 245 -8.58 -18.71 32.17
#